data_AF-A0A177NI33-F1
#
_entry.id   AF-A0A177NI33-F1
#
_cell.length_a   1.000
_cell.length_b   1.000
_cell.length_c   1.000
_cell.angle_alpha   90.00
_cell.angle_beta   90.00
_cell.angle_gamma   90.00
#
_symmetry.space_group_name_H-M   'P 1'
#
loop_
_entity.id
_entity.type
_entity.pdbx_description
1 polymer ?
#
loop_
_entity_poly.entity_id
_entity_poly.type
_entity_poly.pdbx_seq_one_letter_code
_entity_poly.pdbx_strand_id
1 'polypeptide(L)'
;MDDSITRTLQTSVSPPASSWVRFLRSYGPTPNNASLFDEYVSAALAKAKVAPIRLNSPQLSNILERVSSGVPGSVLIAGTAGDGKTYHCRSLWSELGGEDRVWSDPEPIKKQSIDGGRIAIFVKDLSELSDEQGDEALSMLERSVLGEEDKEFLVLAANHGQILERLRSLGNRQGRSHPLRKLIQDAFLQSGSQHERLAVFDLSKTAHRHSLEESLDAVSRHPAWSNCLSCSLDMDGRVCPISENRRRLLGENDGRRMAKRLGDLVEIARYNGAHLPVRDLLALSANMILGHPTAREGLMSCSDIVRIQEAGSVENGSIYGNVFGANLPRRRTLSRPVFRVLTGFGIGEETSNAIDGLLVYGTDDSKLSDAFARLVASDAFYGATQSYLAAQRRYLEGDEGARLDEGASAFLKRMESQRQRLFFTLPETEPDFRFWDLTAFRFAGDYLETVAALVQRKAIAESARARLARGLNRIMSGLLLENTDKIFVASSGGFTHSKVSVLCDSELPARKVSGGLGMAIKLDEITGQPRIDITVVFGASDEVSLLLSPIRFEFLCRVAEGALPASFSNECLEDLMAFKARLLRQAELFRSGLELDGEPLPDDGTLYLNFIEIEHNGHGFSRPIAVRVGI
;
A
#
# COMPACT_ATOMS: atom_id res chain seq x y z
N MET A 1 55.33 11.89 -43.56
CA MET A 1 54.28 11.36 -44.45
C MET A 1 53.73 10.10 -43.78
N ASP A 2 53.40 10.18 -42.50
CA ASP A 2 52.25 10.85 -41.84
C ASP A 2 50.98 10.02 -42.03
N ASP A 3 51.01 8.88 -41.35
CA ASP A 3 49.90 7.96 -41.13
C ASP A 3 49.45 8.06 -39.65
N SER A 4 49.31 9.31 -39.18
CA SER A 4 49.14 9.61 -37.76
C SER A 4 48.22 10.80 -37.48
N ILE A 5 47.06 10.90 -38.14
CA ILE A 5 46.03 11.89 -37.76
C ILE A 5 44.61 11.32 -37.96
N THR A 6 44.19 10.38 -37.12
CA THR A 6 42.76 10.13 -36.80
C THR A 6 42.60 9.29 -35.53
N ARG A 7 43.30 9.67 -34.45
CA ARG A 7 42.82 9.40 -33.09
C ARG A 7 42.32 10.70 -32.52
N THR A 8 41.08 11.04 -32.87
CA THR A 8 40.34 12.09 -32.19
C THR A 8 40.28 11.69 -30.71
N LEU A 9 41.01 12.44 -29.89
CA LEU A 9 40.91 12.42 -28.43
C LEU A 9 39.45 12.70 -28.05
N GLN A 10 38.63 11.65 -27.92
CA GLN A 10 37.45 11.71 -27.08
C GLN A 10 37.96 11.78 -25.65
N THR A 11 38.24 13.01 -25.21
CA THR A 11 38.32 13.35 -23.79
C THR A 11 37.08 12.77 -23.12
N SER A 12 37.28 11.81 -22.22
CA SER A 12 36.26 11.18 -21.40
C SER A 12 35.71 12.20 -20.40
N VAL A 13 34.95 13.17 -20.91
CA VAL A 13 34.18 14.08 -20.08
C VAL A 13 33.14 13.21 -19.38
N SER A 14 33.27 13.09 -18.06
CA SER A 14 32.30 12.39 -17.24
C SER A 14 30.90 12.95 -17.57
N PRO A 15 29.89 12.08 -17.79
CA PRO A 15 28.56 12.57 -18.10
C PRO A 15 28.10 13.60 -17.06
N PRO A 16 27.43 14.67 -17.49
CA PRO A 16 27.23 15.88 -16.67
C PRO A 16 26.42 15.65 -15.39
N ALA A 17 25.53 14.65 -15.35
CA ALA A 17 24.76 14.28 -14.16
C ALA A 17 25.37 13.14 -13.32
N SER A 18 26.62 12.72 -13.58
CA SER A 18 27.21 11.53 -12.96
C SER A 18 27.28 11.59 -11.43
N SER A 19 27.53 12.77 -10.85
CA SER A 19 27.53 12.98 -9.40
C SER A 19 26.15 12.78 -8.79
N TRP A 20 25.10 13.33 -9.42
CA TRP A 20 23.72 13.15 -8.98
C TRP A 20 23.26 11.70 -9.11
N VAL A 21 23.51 11.06 -10.25
CA VAL A 21 23.15 9.64 -10.44
C VAL A 21 23.89 8.76 -9.41
N ARG A 22 25.17 9.04 -9.14
CA ARG A 22 25.92 8.32 -8.09
C ARG A 22 25.33 8.52 -6.70
N PHE A 23 24.89 9.74 -6.39
CA PHE A 23 24.20 10.02 -5.13
C PHE A 23 22.84 9.31 -5.07
N LEU A 24 22.01 9.37 -6.11
CA LEU A 24 20.72 8.69 -6.16
C LEU A 24 20.85 7.16 -5.98
N ARG A 25 21.94 6.56 -6.48
CA ARG A 25 22.24 5.13 -6.25
C ARG A 25 22.34 4.77 -4.76
N SER A 26 22.76 5.69 -3.88
CA SER A 26 22.87 5.39 -2.44
C SER A 26 21.52 5.17 -1.77
N TYR A 27 20.43 5.69 -2.37
CA TYR A 27 19.07 5.42 -1.93
C TYR A 27 18.54 4.07 -2.42
N GLY A 28 19.12 3.50 -3.47
CA GLY A 28 18.64 2.28 -4.11
C GLY A 28 18.80 1.02 -3.26
N PRO A 29 18.28 -0.12 -3.75
CA PRO A 29 18.45 -1.44 -3.15
C PRO A 29 19.84 -2.05 -3.34
N THR A 30 20.82 -1.45 -2.67
CA THR A 30 22.20 -1.94 -2.58
C THR A 30 22.39 -2.90 -1.39
N PRO A 31 23.33 -3.86 -1.45
CA PRO A 31 23.60 -4.79 -0.35
C PRO A 31 24.04 -4.12 0.97
N ASN A 32 24.67 -2.95 0.89
CA ASN A 32 25.04 -2.18 2.07
C ASN A 32 23.83 -1.40 2.57
N ASN A 33 23.07 -1.98 3.51
CA ASN A 33 21.94 -1.32 4.17
C ASN A 33 22.34 -0.08 5.01
N ALA A 34 23.64 0.17 5.19
CA ALA A 34 24.18 1.33 5.91
C ALA A 34 24.05 2.66 5.15
N SER A 35 23.74 2.65 3.85
CA SER A 35 23.76 3.86 2.99
C SER A 35 22.58 4.81 3.16
N LEU A 36 21.74 4.61 4.19
CA LEU A 36 20.41 5.22 4.32
C LEU A 36 20.14 5.83 5.71
N PHE A 37 21.15 5.89 6.59
CA PHE A 37 21.07 6.66 7.84
C PHE A 37 21.36 8.14 7.54
N ASP A 38 20.67 9.04 8.24
CA ASP A 38 20.78 10.51 8.06
C ASP A 38 22.26 10.98 8.11
N GLU A 39 23.09 10.32 8.93
CA GLU A 39 24.54 10.55 9.02
C GLU A 39 25.30 10.15 7.75
N TYR A 40 24.99 9.00 7.15
CA TYR A 40 25.64 8.55 5.91
C TYR A 40 25.20 9.40 4.71
N VAL A 41 23.93 9.79 4.68
CA VAL A 41 23.39 10.69 3.65
C VAL A 41 24.08 12.06 3.75
N SER A 42 24.30 12.58 4.96
CA SER A 42 25.02 13.84 5.18
C SER A 42 26.49 13.77 4.71
N ALA A 43 27.19 12.67 5.00
CA ALA A 43 28.55 12.45 4.50
C ALA A 43 28.60 12.27 2.97
N ALA A 44 27.63 11.55 2.38
CA ALA A 44 27.52 11.36 0.94
C ALA A 44 27.19 12.67 0.21
N LEU A 45 26.35 13.52 0.80
CA LEU A 45 26.02 14.87 0.31
C LEU A 45 27.24 15.77 0.27
N ALA A 46 28.03 15.80 1.36
CA ALA A 46 29.27 16.56 1.44
C ALA A 46 30.26 16.17 0.33
N LYS A 47 30.31 14.89 -0.02
CA LYS A 47 31.17 14.37 -1.10
C LYS A 47 30.63 14.63 -2.50
N ALA A 48 29.32 14.52 -2.70
CA ALA A 48 28.68 14.66 -4.02
C ALA A 48 28.50 16.12 -4.46
N LYS A 49 28.48 17.08 -3.51
CA LYS A 49 28.18 18.50 -3.76
C LYS A 49 26.85 18.70 -4.51
N VAL A 50 25.85 17.88 -4.18
CA VAL A 50 24.49 17.99 -4.72
C VAL A 50 23.53 18.42 -3.60
N ALA A 51 22.47 19.13 -3.95
CA ALA A 51 21.42 19.49 -3.00
C ALA A 51 20.78 18.23 -2.39
N PRO A 52 20.41 18.25 -1.09
CA PRO A 52 19.71 17.15 -0.46
C PRO A 52 18.30 16.97 -1.02
N ILE A 53 17.83 15.72 -1.04
CA ILE A 53 16.42 15.42 -1.24
C ILE A 53 15.67 15.93 -0.01
N ARG A 54 14.75 16.87 -0.22
CA ARG A 54 13.87 17.41 0.82
C ARG A 54 12.45 16.93 0.55
N LEU A 55 11.82 16.39 1.58
CA LEU A 55 10.42 16.02 1.56
C LEU A 55 9.66 17.06 2.37
N ASN A 56 8.56 17.57 1.81
CA ASN A 56 7.62 18.37 2.59
C ASN A 56 6.97 17.40 3.59
N SER A 57 7.00 17.73 4.87
CA SER A 57 6.34 16.89 5.88
C SER A 57 5.21 17.69 6.52
N PRO A 58 3.93 17.38 6.22
CA PRO A 58 2.81 17.98 6.93
C PRO A 58 2.89 17.78 8.44
N GLN A 59 3.48 16.65 8.88
CA GLN A 59 3.72 16.37 10.31
C GLN A 59 4.74 17.34 10.91
N LEU A 60 5.76 17.76 10.16
CA LEU A 60 6.72 18.75 10.66
C LEU A 60 6.03 20.08 10.99
N SER A 61 5.12 20.54 10.13
CA SER A 61 4.34 21.75 10.39
C SER A 61 3.51 21.62 11.67
N ASN A 62 2.84 20.48 11.88
CA ASN A 62 2.04 20.24 13.08
C ASN A 62 2.91 20.13 14.35
N ILE A 63 4.11 19.53 14.24
CA ILE A 63 5.08 19.46 15.33
C ILE A 63 5.58 20.87 15.69
N LEU A 64 5.92 21.68 14.68
CA LEU A 64 6.33 23.08 14.87
C LEU A 64 5.25 23.91 15.54
N GLU A 65 4.00 23.79 15.08
CA GLU A 65 2.86 24.46 15.68
C GLU A 65 2.70 24.05 17.15
N ARG A 66 2.80 22.75 17.46
CA ARG A 66 2.68 22.24 18.83
C ARG A 66 3.80 22.73 19.76
N VAL A 67 5.03 22.86 19.26
CA VAL A 67 6.16 23.38 20.06
C VAL A 67 6.04 24.89 20.25
N SER A 68 5.65 25.60 19.20
CA SER A 68 5.54 27.06 19.17
C SER A 68 4.31 27.59 19.91
N SER A 69 3.26 26.79 20.08
CA SER A 69 2.02 27.20 20.75
C SER A 69 2.17 27.57 22.23
N GLY A 70 3.29 27.26 22.86
CA GLY A 70 3.53 27.55 24.28
C GLY A 70 2.89 26.52 25.23
N VAL A 71 2.06 25.61 24.72
CA VAL A 71 1.38 24.60 25.55
C VAL A 71 2.42 23.71 26.25
N PRO A 72 2.41 23.59 27.59
CA PRO A 72 3.35 22.75 28.33
C PRO A 72 3.28 21.28 27.91
N GLY A 73 4.32 20.52 28.23
CA GLY A 73 4.39 19.10 27.96
C GLY A 73 5.29 18.72 26.78
N SER A 74 5.51 17.41 26.65
CA SER A 74 6.51 16.84 25.75
C SER A 74 5.92 16.35 24.42
N VAL A 75 6.81 16.15 23.45
CA VAL A 75 6.50 15.68 22.10
C VAL A 75 7.15 14.33 21.85
N LEU A 76 6.35 13.35 21.45
CA LEU A 76 6.80 12.03 21.03
C LEU A 76 6.64 11.89 19.52
N ILE A 77 7.75 11.73 18.80
CA ILE A 77 7.80 11.41 17.38
C ILE A 77 7.99 9.89 17.26
N ALA A 78 6.87 9.19 17.10
CA ALA A 78 6.83 7.74 16.99
C ALA A 78 6.87 7.30 15.52
N GLY A 79 7.23 6.04 15.28
CA GLY A 79 7.31 5.47 13.94
C GLY A 79 8.21 4.25 13.92
N THR A 80 8.17 3.48 12.85
CA THR A 80 9.06 2.35 12.61
C THR A 80 10.39 2.78 11.99
N ALA A 81 11.32 1.83 11.80
CA ALA A 81 12.62 2.11 11.20
C ALA A 81 12.47 2.54 9.72
N GLY A 82 12.97 3.73 9.39
CA GLY A 82 12.91 4.28 8.03
C GLY A 82 11.81 5.31 7.79
N ASP A 83 10.96 5.60 8.79
CA ASP A 83 9.90 6.64 8.70
C ASP A 83 10.43 8.07 8.82
N GLY A 84 11.73 8.25 9.04
CA GLY A 84 12.35 9.56 9.09
C GLY A 84 12.18 10.29 10.43
N LYS A 85 12.03 9.58 11.56
CA LYS A 85 11.95 10.19 12.91
C LYS A 85 13.12 11.17 13.17
N THR A 86 14.35 10.72 12.96
CA THR A 86 15.56 11.54 13.13
C THR A 86 15.58 12.74 12.18
N TYR A 87 15.08 12.58 10.95
CA TYR A 87 14.92 13.70 10.00
C TYR A 87 13.92 14.75 10.52
N HIS A 88 12.81 14.33 11.12
CA HIS A 88 11.85 15.26 11.72
C HIS A 88 12.43 15.99 12.93
N CYS A 89 13.18 15.28 13.79
CA CYS A 89 13.88 15.94 14.89
C CYS A 89 14.94 16.93 14.40
N ARG A 90 15.72 16.58 13.37
CA ARG A 90 16.72 17.49 12.76
C ARG A 90 16.07 18.71 12.13
N SER A 91 14.97 18.51 11.41
CA SER A 91 14.25 19.60 10.76
C SER A 91 13.65 20.53 11.81
N LEU A 92 13.04 19.99 12.86
CA LEU A 92 12.55 20.77 14.00
C LEU A 92 13.67 21.54 14.71
N TRP A 93 14.83 20.90 14.92
CA TRP A 93 16.02 21.56 15.49
C TRP A 93 16.45 22.78 14.67
N SER A 94 16.54 22.63 13.34
CA SER A 94 16.95 23.71 12.43
C SER A 94 15.95 24.86 12.43
N GLU A 95 14.65 24.56 12.39
CA GLU A 95 13.57 25.57 12.42
C GLU A 95 13.49 26.31 13.77
N LEU A 96 13.93 25.70 14.87
CA LEU A 96 14.06 26.35 16.19
C LEU A 96 15.39 27.11 16.35
N GLY A 97 16.13 27.33 15.26
CA GLY A 97 17.39 28.10 15.25
C GLY A 97 18.61 27.32 15.74
N GLY A 98 18.53 25.99 15.83
CA GLY A 98 19.65 25.14 16.18
C GLY A 98 20.67 25.00 15.04
N GLU A 99 21.95 24.93 15.38
CA GLU A 99 23.03 24.80 14.39
C GLU A 99 23.18 23.35 13.87
N ASP A 100 23.37 23.17 12.56
CA ASP A 100 23.59 21.86 11.93
C ASP A 100 24.83 21.13 12.47
N ARG A 101 25.86 21.90 12.86
CA ARG A 101 27.10 21.33 13.42
C ARG A 101 26.82 20.65 14.76
N VAL A 102 26.07 21.30 15.64
CA VAL A 102 25.69 20.76 16.96
C VAL A 102 24.79 19.52 16.79
N TRP A 103 23.89 19.54 15.81
CA TRP A 103 23.09 18.37 15.49
C TRP A 103 23.96 17.19 15.01
N SER A 104 24.99 17.46 14.21
CA SER A 104 25.88 16.44 13.65
C SER A 104 26.84 15.82 14.68
N ASP A 105 27.00 16.42 15.86
CA ASP A 105 27.83 15.86 16.92
C ASP A 105 27.22 14.54 17.47
N PRO A 106 28.05 13.53 17.79
CA PRO A 106 27.62 12.16 18.08
C PRO A 106 26.86 11.98 19.41
N GLU A 107 26.79 13.04 20.23
CA GLU A 107 25.99 13.01 21.45
C GLU A 107 24.49 12.79 21.10
N PRO A 108 23.81 11.84 21.78
CA PRO A 108 22.46 11.43 21.42
C PRO A 108 21.37 12.39 21.93
N ILE A 109 21.70 13.21 22.94
CA ILE A 109 20.82 14.21 23.54
C ILE A 109 21.30 15.60 23.16
N LYS A 110 20.40 16.47 22.70
CA LYS A 110 20.69 17.87 22.37
C LYS A 110 19.74 18.80 23.12
N LYS A 111 20.20 20.01 23.44
CA LYS A 111 19.37 21.02 24.12
C LYS A 111 19.32 22.28 23.27
N GLN A 112 18.12 22.80 23.04
CA GLN A 112 17.89 24.07 22.36
C GLN A 112 17.03 24.97 23.24
N SER A 113 17.49 26.20 23.45
CA SER A 113 16.65 27.23 24.07
C SER A 113 15.65 27.74 23.05
N ILE A 114 14.38 27.83 23.44
CA ILE A 114 13.32 28.36 22.59
C ILE A 114 12.69 29.62 23.21
N ASP A 115 11.91 30.33 22.41
CA ASP A 115 11.24 31.55 22.83
C ASP A 115 10.38 31.32 24.10
N GLY A 116 10.41 32.30 25.00
CA GLY A 116 9.73 32.23 26.30
C GLY A 116 10.54 31.56 27.41
N GLY A 117 11.84 31.27 27.20
CA GLY A 117 12.73 30.73 28.23
C GLY A 117 12.55 29.24 28.51
N ARG A 118 11.83 28.53 27.63
CA ARG A 118 11.70 27.06 27.67
C ARG A 118 12.90 26.39 27.00
N ILE A 119 13.17 25.16 27.38
CA ILE A 119 14.29 24.36 26.86
C ILE A 119 13.73 23.08 26.23
N ALA A 120 13.98 22.91 24.94
CA ALA A 120 13.67 21.69 24.22
C ALA A 120 14.85 20.71 24.32
N ILE A 121 14.60 19.52 24.89
CA ILE A 121 15.58 18.44 24.99
C ILE A 121 15.27 17.42 23.91
N PHE A 122 16.13 17.32 22.91
CA PHE A 122 15.99 16.39 21.79
C PHE A 122 16.69 15.08 22.09
N VAL A 123 15.98 13.97 21.92
CA VAL A 123 16.55 12.62 21.88
C VAL A 123 16.39 12.09 20.46
N LYS A 124 17.52 11.96 19.74
CA LYS A 124 17.56 11.61 18.32
C LYS A 124 17.01 10.21 18.02
N ASP A 125 17.35 9.26 18.88
CA ASP A 125 16.89 7.88 18.85
C ASP A 125 17.00 7.29 20.26
N LEU A 126 15.88 6.83 20.82
CA LEU A 126 15.84 6.17 22.12
C LEU A 126 16.69 4.88 22.18
N SER A 127 17.03 4.28 21.03
CA SER A 127 17.83 3.03 20.96
C SER A 127 19.31 3.22 21.14
N GLU A 128 19.80 4.44 20.94
CA GLU A 128 21.20 4.78 21.09
C GLU A 128 21.55 5.17 22.53
N LEU A 129 20.54 5.40 23.39
CA LEU A 129 20.75 5.75 24.80
C LEU A 129 21.13 4.53 25.64
N SER A 130 22.07 4.75 26.58
CA SER A 130 22.31 3.81 27.68
C SER A 130 21.07 3.69 28.58
N ASP A 131 21.06 2.71 29.48
CA ASP A 131 19.97 2.55 30.43
C ASP A 131 19.83 3.77 31.35
N GLU A 132 20.93 4.36 31.81
CA GLU A 132 20.92 5.56 32.65
C GLU A 132 20.40 6.78 31.89
N GLN A 133 20.91 7.01 30.68
CA GLN A 133 20.48 8.13 29.83
C GLN A 133 19.00 8.00 29.44
N GLY A 134 18.57 6.77 29.13
CA GLY A 134 17.18 6.47 28.82
C GLY A 134 16.26 6.70 30.01
N ASP A 135 16.67 6.32 31.22
CA ASP A 135 15.91 6.54 32.44
C ASP A 135 15.74 8.02 32.77
N GLU A 136 16.81 8.80 32.63
CA GLU A 136 16.77 10.25 32.81
C GLU A 136 15.82 10.92 31.81
N ALA A 137 15.94 10.56 30.53
CA ALA A 137 15.06 11.09 29.48
C ALA A 137 13.59 10.72 29.72
N LEU A 138 13.29 9.48 30.09
CA LEU A 138 11.92 9.03 30.35
C LEU A 138 11.35 9.59 31.67
N SER A 139 12.18 9.80 32.68
CA SER A 139 11.77 10.49 33.92
C SER A 139 11.46 11.96 33.62
N MET A 140 12.22 12.59 32.74
CA MET A 140 11.93 13.95 32.27
C MET A 140 10.64 14.02 31.45
N LEU A 141 10.40 13.03 30.57
CA LEU A 141 9.13 12.86 29.87
C LEU A 141 7.96 12.74 30.85
N GLU A 142 8.10 11.91 31.89
CA GLU A 142 7.08 11.74 32.93
C GLU A 142 6.76 13.05 33.66
N ARG A 143 7.77 13.74 34.20
CA ARG A 143 7.59 15.01 34.92
C ARG A 143 6.90 16.06 34.07
N SER A 144 7.31 16.18 32.80
CA SER A 144 6.71 17.13 31.86
C SER A 144 5.25 16.82 31.55
N VAL A 145 4.91 15.54 31.35
CA VAL A 145 3.54 15.13 31.03
C VAL A 145 2.60 15.21 32.24
N LEU A 146 3.10 14.87 33.44
CA LEU A 146 2.32 14.92 34.69
C LEU A 146 2.25 16.33 35.31
N GLY A 147 2.97 17.30 34.74
CA GLY A 147 2.93 18.71 35.14
C GLY A 147 3.80 19.08 36.34
N GLU A 148 4.83 18.29 36.59
CA GLU A 148 5.89 18.59 37.56
C GLU A 148 7.00 19.47 36.95
N GLU A 149 7.05 19.61 35.61
CA GLU A 149 8.03 20.42 34.88
C GLU A 149 7.38 21.12 33.67
N ASP A 150 7.55 22.44 33.58
CA ASP A 150 6.93 23.30 32.56
C ASP A 150 7.96 24.12 31.75
N LYS A 151 9.23 24.19 32.21
CA LYS A 151 10.31 24.91 31.52
C LYS A 151 11.06 24.01 30.56
N GLU A 152 11.38 22.80 30.99
CA GLU A 152 12.03 21.80 30.14
C GLU A 152 10.97 20.85 29.56
N PHE A 153 11.15 20.44 28.30
CA PHE A 153 10.31 19.40 27.70
C PHE A 153 11.11 18.56 26.72
N LEU A 154 10.65 17.33 26.50
CA LEU A 154 11.33 16.37 25.65
C LEU A 154 10.74 16.39 24.24
N VAL A 155 11.60 16.34 23.23
CA VAL A 155 11.28 15.92 21.86
C VAL A 155 11.95 14.57 21.64
N LEU A 156 11.16 13.51 21.74
CA LEU A 156 11.66 12.12 21.74
C LEU A 156 11.34 11.42 20.43
N ALA A 157 12.35 10.96 19.70
CA ALA A 157 12.18 10.00 18.61
C ALA A 157 12.33 8.57 19.12
N ALA A 158 11.30 7.73 18.93
CA ALA A 158 11.32 6.34 19.37
C ALA A 158 10.49 5.41 18.48
N ASN A 159 10.86 4.13 18.44
CA ASN A 159 10.00 3.09 17.85
C ASN A 159 8.86 2.71 18.82
N HIS A 160 7.68 2.31 18.30
CA HIS A 160 6.49 1.99 19.12
C HIS A 160 6.78 0.96 20.21
N GLY A 161 7.32 -0.20 19.84
CA GLY A 161 7.60 -1.27 20.80
C GLY A 161 8.69 -0.90 21.79
N GLN A 162 9.66 -0.09 21.34
CA GLN A 162 10.80 0.28 22.15
C GLN A 162 10.45 1.20 23.30
N ILE A 163 9.66 2.26 23.06
CA ILE A 163 9.26 3.17 24.13
C ILE A 163 8.40 2.44 25.16
N LEU A 164 7.47 1.58 24.71
CA LEU A 164 6.63 0.78 25.61
C LEU A 164 7.45 -0.19 26.47
N GLU A 165 8.48 -0.81 25.88
CA GLU A 165 9.38 -1.71 26.59
C GLU A 165 10.28 -0.96 27.59
N ARG A 166 10.86 0.19 27.19
CA ARG A 166 11.69 1.01 28.09
C ARG A 166 10.89 1.52 29.28
N LEU A 167 9.65 1.99 29.06
CA LEU A 167 8.74 2.40 30.14
C LEU A 167 8.37 1.22 31.07
N ARG A 168 8.18 0.02 30.52
CA ARG A 168 7.95 -1.20 31.31
C ARG A 168 9.15 -1.52 32.20
N SER A 169 10.35 -1.52 31.63
CA SER A 169 11.59 -1.80 32.36
C SER A 169 11.92 -0.74 33.41
N LEU A 170 11.65 0.54 33.13
CA LEU A 170 11.76 1.62 34.11
C LEU A 170 10.77 1.45 35.27
N GLY A 171 9.49 1.18 34.96
CA GLY A 171 8.47 0.93 35.98
C GLY A 171 8.83 -0.27 36.87
N ASN A 172 9.30 -1.37 36.28
CA ASN A 172 9.75 -2.55 37.02
C ASN A 172 10.91 -2.23 37.99
N ARG A 173 11.91 -1.45 37.55
CA ARG A 173 13.01 -1.01 38.41
C ARG A 173 12.56 -0.10 39.56
N GLN A 174 11.49 0.67 39.33
CA GLN A 174 10.86 1.53 40.33
C GLN A 174 9.78 0.82 41.16
N GLY A 175 9.53 -0.47 40.94
CA GLY A 175 8.52 -1.25 41.66
C GLY A 175 7.07 -0.83 41.39
N ARG A 176 6.78 -0.23 40.23
CA ARG A 176 5.43 0.28 39.86
C ARG A 176 5.09 0.06 38.39
N SER A 177 3.81 0.13 38.05
CA SER A 177 3.42 0.31 36.64
C SER A 177 3.68 1.74 36.21
N HIS A 178 4.39 1.95 35.10
CA HIS A 178 4.70 3.29 34.63
C HIS A 178 3.43 4.01 34.10
N PRO A 179 3.11 5.23 34.59
CA PRO A 179 1.84 5.90 34.30
C PRO A 179 1.65 6.23 32.82
N LEU A 180 2.73 6.59 32.13
CA LEU A 180 2.68 6.90 30.70
C LEU A 180 2.50 5.68 29.76
N ARG A 181 2.70 4.44 30.24
CA ARG A 181 2.72 3.26 29.36
C ARG A 181 1.37 3.02 28.68
N LYS A 182 0.28 3.03 29.47
CA LYS A 182 -1.08 2.82 28.95
C LYS A 182 -1.50 3.98 28.03
N LEU A 183 -1.20 5.21 28.45
CA LEU A 183 -1.51 6.41 27.68
C LEU A 183 -0.86 6.40 26.29
N ILE A 184 0.43 6.06 26.21
CA ILE A 184 1.15 5.96 24.92
C ILE A 184 0.65 4.76 24.10
N GLN A 185 0.34 3.64 24.75
CA GLN A 185 -0.22 2.47 24.08
C GLN A 185 -1.59 2.77 23.45
N ASP A 186 -2.48 3.44 24.17
CA ASP A 186 -3.81 3.84 23.70
C ASP A 186 -3.70 4.86 22.56
N ALA A 187 -2.72 5.79 22.62
CA ALA A 187 -2.43 6.73 21.54
C ALA A 187 -1.97 6.01 20.24
N PHE A 188 -1.18 4.94 20.37
CA PHE A 188 -0.80 4.11 19.23
C PHE A 188 -1.96 3.30 18.67
N LEU A 189 -2.86 2.80 19.53
CA LEU A 189 -4.04 2.04 19.12
C LEU A 189 -5.23 2.91 18.68
N GLN A 190 -5.13 4.24 18.79
CA GLN A 190 -6.22 5.19 18.51
C GLN A 190 -7.49 4.93 19.34
N SER A 191 -7.35 4.25 20.47
CA SER A 191 -8.43 3.88 21.39
C SER A 191 -8.56 4.85 22.58
N GLY A 192 -7.80 5.95 22.58
CA GLY A 192 -7.81 6.96 23.65
C GLY A 192 -7.75 8.40 23.15
N SER A 193 -8.22 9.34 23.97
CA SER A 193 -8.06 10.78 23.76
C SER A 193 -6.58 11.19 23.85
N GLN A 194 -6.15 12.14 23.02
CA GLN A 194 -4.81 12.71 23.16
C GLN A 194 -4.69 13.42 24.51
N HIS A 195 -3.58 13.19 25.21
CA HIS A 195 -3.31 13.86 26.47
C HIS A 195 -2.84 15.29 26.19
N GLU A 196 -3.38 16.28 26.90
CA GLU A 196 -3.11 17.71 26.66
C GLU A 196 -1.59 18.04 26.70
N ARG A 197 -0.87 17.42 27.64
CA ARG A 197 0.58 17.59 27.86
C ARG A 197 1.46 16.54 27.18
N LEU A 198 0.92 15.66 26.34
CA LEU A 198 1.73 14.74 25.52
C LEU A 198 1.20 14.71 24.09
N ALA A 199 1.94 15.34 23.18
CA ALA A 199 1.66 15.26 21.76
C ALA A 199 2.38 14.05 21.14
N VAL A 200 1.62 13.12 20.58
CA VAL A 200 2.16 11.93 19.90
C VAL A 200 1.96 12.08 18.39
N PHE A 201 3.07 12.20 17.67
CA PHE A 201 3.10 12.24 16.22
C PHE A 201 3.62 10.90 15.69
N ASP A 202 2.70 10.08 15.19
CA ASP A 202 3.03 8.74 14.68
C ASP A 202 3.25 8.76 13.16
N LEU A 203 4.53 8.75 12.76
CA LEU A 203 4.95 8.80 11.37
C LEU A 203 4.64 7.51 10.59
N SER A 204 4.38 6.37 11.26
CA SER A 204 4.00 5.15 10.53
C SER A 204 2.57 5.22 9.99
N LYS A 205 1.76 6.14 10.51
CA LYS A 205 0.37 6.31 10.07
C LYS A 205 0.25 7.24 8.86
N THR A 206 1.33 7.92 8.48
CA THR A 206 1.33 8.93 7.42
C THR A 206 1.79 8.45 6.04
N ALA A 207 2.21 7.19 5.90
CA ALA A 207 2.62 6.64 4.61
C ALA A 207 1.40 6.44 3.69
N HIS A 208 1.03 7.51 3.00
CA HIS A 208 -0.08 7.56 2.06
C HIS A 208 0.44 7.73 0.62
N ARG A 209 -0.48 7.68 -0.35
CA ARG A 209 -0.28 8.14 -1.73
C ARG A 209 0.55 9.42 -1.80
N HIS A 210 0.27 10.38 -0.91
CA HIS A 210 1.00 11.64 -0.82
C HIS A 210 2.51 11.46 -0.59
N SER A 211 2.92 10.63 0.37
CA SER A 211 4.34 10.39 0.66
C SER A 211 5.08 9.72 -0.51
N LEU A 212 4.39 8.86 -1.25
CA LEU A 212 4.92 8.32 -2.51
C LEU A 212 5.09 9.43 -3.53
N GLU A 213 4.04 10.21 -3.79
CA GLU A 213 4.06 11.30 -4.77
C GLU A 213 5.16 12.33 -4.47
N GLU A 214 5.34 12.69 -3.20
CA GLU A 214 6.44 13.53 -2.72
C GLU A 214 7.82 12.91 -2.94
N SER A 215 7.97 11.62 -2.64
CA SER A 215 9.24 10.89 -2.87
C SER A 215 9.59 10.84 -4.36
N LEU A 216 8.60 10.53 -5.21
CA LEU A 216 8.75 10.51 -6.66
C LEU A 216 9.11 11.90 -7.19
N ASP A 217 8.47 12.96 -6.69
CA ASP A 217 8.74 14.34 -7.09
C ASP A 217 10.12 14.81 -6.65
N ALA A 218 10.46 14.60 -5.38
CA ALA A 218 11.74 15.02 -4.84
C ALA A 218 12.92 14.37 -5.56
N VAL A 219 12.76 13.12 -6.04
CA VAL A 219 13.74 12.42 -6.86
C VAL A 219 13.69 12.88 -8.33
N SER A 220 12.54 12.86 -8.99
CA SER A 220 12.42 13.07 -10.44
C SER A 220 12.57 14.53 -10.88
N ARG A 221 12.17 15.48 -10.03
CA ARG A 221 12.22 16.93 -10.28
C ARG A 221 13.46 17.60 -9.69
N HIS A 222 14.39 16.83 -9.14
CA HIS A 222 15.61 17.36 -8.55
C HIS A 222 16.40 18.25 -9.55
N PRO A 223 16.86 19.46 -9.15
CA PRO A 223 17.52 20.41 -10.07
C PRO A 223 18.75 19.86 -10.79
N ALA A 224 19.46 18.91 -10.17
CA ALA A 224 20.65 18.30 -10.76
C ALA A 224 20.37 17.49 -12.05
N TRP A 225 19.10 17.19 -12.38
CA TRP A 225 18.73 16.60 -13.66
C TRP A 225 18.87 17.55 -14.84
N SER A 226 18.92 18.88 -14.62
CA SER A 226 19.19 19.87 -15.67
C SER A 226 20.50 19.57 -16.42
N ASN A 227 21.46 18.97 -15.72
CA ASN A 227 22.72 18.51 -16.29
C ASN A 227 22.52 17.45 -17.40
N CYS A 228 21.43 16.69 -17.41
CA CYS A 228 21.14 15.70 -18.45
C CYS A 228 20.63 16.31 -19.76
N LEU A 229 20.17 17.57 -19.79
CA LEU A 229 19.50 18.17 -20.96
C LEU A 229 20.37 18.21 -22.21
N SER A 230 21.68 18.35 -22.06
CA SER A 230 22.66 18.37 -23.15
C SER A 230 23.54 17.11 -23.18
N CYS A 231 23.07 15.99 -22.60
CA CYS A 231 23.85 14.77 -22.50
C CYS A 231 23.90 14.04 -23.85
N SER A 232 25.09 13.82 -24.40
CA SER A 232 25.27 13.13 -25.69
C SER A 232 24.76 11.69 -25.70
N LEU A 233 24.54 11.09 -24.53
CA LEU A 233 24.01 9.74 -24.39
C LEU A 233 22.49 9.67 -24.65
N ASP A 234 21.80 10.80 -24.79
CA ASP A 234 20.35 10.91 -25.06
C ASP A 234 20.07 11.81 -26.28
N MET A 235 21.03 11.88 -27.21
CA MET A 235 20.95 12.69 -28.44
C MET A 235 21.33 11.86 -29.68
N ASP A 236 21.00 12.37 -30.87
CA ASP A 236 21.33 11.77 -32.17
C ASP A 236 20.78 10.35 -32.36
N GLY A 237 19.53 10.12 -31.93
CA GLY A 237 18.88 8.80 -31.99
C GLY A 237 19.33 7.81 -30.92
N ARG A 238 20.27 8.18 -30.05
CA ARG A 238 20.61 7.41 -28.84
C ARG A 238 19.60 7.67 -27.72
N VAL A 239 19.41 6.66 -26.88
CA VAL A 239 18.43 6.67 -25.80
C VAL A 239 19.12 6.33 -24.49
N CYS A 240 19.08 7.26 -23.54
CA CYS A 240 19.55 7.01 -22.19
C CYS A 240 18.40 6.43 -21.36
N PRO A 241 18.40 5.14 -20.95
CA PRO A 241 17.32 4.55 -20.17
C PRO A 241 17.06 5.26 -18.83
N ILE A 242 18.08 5.86 -18.21
CA ILE A 242 17.90 6.70 -17.01
C ILE A 242 17.01 7.92 -17.33
N SER A 243 17.28 8.59 -18.44
CA SER A 243 16.52 9.77 -18.88
C SER A 243 15.10 9.39 -19.30
N GLU A 244 14.96 8.32 -20.08
CA GLU A 244 13.66 7.78 -20.51
C GLU A 244 12.79 7.41 -19.30
N ASN A 245 13.31 6.64 -18.34
CA ASN A 245 12.58 6.27 -17.12
C ASN A 245 12.15 7.51 -16.32
N ARG A 246 13.01 8.52 -16.22
CA ARG A 246 12.66 9.79 -15.57
C ARG A 246 11.53 10.51 -16.30
N ARG A 247 11.57 10.60 -17.64
CA ARG A 247 10.51 11.23 -18.45
C ARG A 247 9.16 10.52 -18.28
N ARG A 248 9.16 9.19 -18.25
CA ARG A 248 7.97 8.37 -17.95
C ARG A 248 7.43 8.65 -16.54
N LEU A 249 8.31 8.74 -15.55
CA LEU A 249 7.89 9.05 -14.17
C LEU A 249 7.30 10.46 -14.02
N LEU A 250 7.86 11.45 -14.74
CA LEU A 250 7.33 12.82 -14.80
C LEU A 250 5.98 12.90 -15.51
N GLY A 251 5.65 11.91 -16.34
CA GLY A 251 4.37 11.81 -17.03
C GLY A 251 4.19 12.88 -18.11
N GLU A 252 5.26 13.26 -18.81
CA GLU A 252 5.28 14.35 -19.81
C GLU A 252 4.18 14.20 -20.88
N ASN A 253 3.77 12.96 -21.18
CA ASN A 253 2.82 12.65 -22.26
C ASN A 253 1.53 11.94 -21.79
N ASP A 254 1.37 11.64 -20.50
CA ASP A 254 0.28 10.77 -20.01
C ASP A 254 -0.43 11.25 -18.74
N GLY A 255 -0.12 12.47 -18.28
CA GLY A 255 -0.74 13.04 -17.09
C GLY A 255 -0.35 12.31 -15.80
N ARG A 256 0.88 11.80 -15.75
CA ARG A 256 1.48 11.07 -14.61
C ARG A 256 0.74 9.76 -14.30
N ARG A 257 0.27 9.07 -15.33
CA ARG A 257 -0.52 7.83 -15.18
C ARG A 257 0.22 6.78 -14.35
N MET A 258 1.50 6.60 -14.61
CA MET A 258 2.34 5.67 -13.84
C MET A 258 2.36 6.01 -12.34
N ALA A 259 2.61 7.27 -11.98
CA ALA A 259 2.63 7.71 -10.58
C ALA A 259 1.26 7.56 -9.92
N LYS A 260 0.17 7.86 -10.64
CA LYS A 260 -1.20 7.69 -10.13
C LYS A 260 -1.48 6.23 -9.80
N ARG A 261 -1.19 5.30 -10.72
CA ARG A 261 -1.41 3.87 -10.52
C ARG A 261 -0.54 3.28 -9.43
N LEU A 262 0.72 3.71 -9.33
CA LEU A 262 1.59 3.33 -8.23
C LEU A 262 1.05 3.84 -6.89
N GLY A 263 0.49 5.05 -6.87
CA GLY A 263 -0.24 5.60 -5.72
C GLY A 263 -1.45 4.77 -5.32
N ASP A 264 -2.22 4.29 -6.29
CA ASP A 264 -3.37 3.41 -6.04
C ASP A 264 -2.91 2.07 -5.42
N LEU A 265 -1.82 1.48 -5.91
CA LEU A 265 -1.23 0.26 -5.30
C LEU A 265 -0.76 0.51 -3.87
N VAL A 266 -0.13 1.65 -3.59
CA VAL A 266 0.29 2.02 -2.23
C VAL A 266 -0.90 2.21 -1.30
N GLU A 267 -1.99 2.83 -1.76
CA GLU A 267 -3.22 2.96 -0.96
C GLU A 267 -3.87 1.61 -0.68
N ILE A 268 -3.99 0.73 -1.68
CA ILE A 268 -4.51 -0.62 -1.46
C ILE A 268 -3.63 -1.38 -0.47
N ALA A 269 -2.31 -1.29 -0.60
CA ALA A 269 -1.39 -1.94 0.33
C ALA A 269 -1.58 -1.42 1.77
N ARG A 270 -1.71 -0.10 1.94
CA ARG A 270 -1.98 0.54 3.23
C ARG A 270 -3.30 0.06 3.83
N TYR A 271 -4.36 0.00 3.03
CA TYR A 271 -5.66 -0.51 3.48
C TYR A 271 -5.64 -2.01 3.77
N ASN A 272 -4.69 -2.77 3.23
CA ASN A 272 -4.41 -4.15 3.65
C ASN A 272 -3.43 -4.25 4.84
N GLY A 273 -3.10 -3.13 5.49
CA GLY A 273 -2.25 -3.09 6.68
C GLY A 273 -0.74 -3.08 6.40
N ALA A 274 -0.32 -2.92 5.14
CA ALA A 274 1.10 -2.76 4.83
C ALA A 274 1.59 -1.36 5.23
N HIS A 275 2.74 -1.33 5.92
CA HIS A 275 3.45 -0.09 6.19
C HIS A 275 4.64 0.06 5.25
N LEU A 276 4.73 1.20 4.55
CA LEU A 276 5.78 1.51 3.59
C LEU A 276 6.54 2.76 4.04
N PRO A 277 7.66 2.60 4.75
CA PRO A 277 8.46 3.73 5.20
C PRO A 277 8.95 4.59 4.05
N VAL A 278 9.11 5.90 4.28
CA VAL A 278 9.64 6.86 3.30
C VAL A 278 10.97 6.38 2.68
N ARG A 279 11.83 5.75 3.48
CA ARG A 279 13.08 5.14 3.00
C ARG A 279 12.84 4.13 1.87
N ASP A 280 11.82 3.31 1.99
CA ASP A 280 11.49 2.30 0.98
C ASP A 280 10.90 2.98 -0.27
N LEU A 281 10.12 4.06 -0.11
CA LEU A 281 9.59 4.85 -1.23
C LEU A 281 10.71 5.57 -2.02
N LEU A 282 11.71 6.12 -1.33
CA LEU A 282 12.91 6.69 -1.96
C LEU A 282 13.73 5.62 -2.68
N ALA A 283 13.88 4.44 -2.07
CA ALA A 283 14.55 3.30 -2.69
C ALA A 283 13.83 2.80 -3.95
N LEU A 284 12.50 2.73 -3.90
CA LEU A 284 11.67 2.41 -5.05
C LEU A 284 11.88 3.45 -6.16
N SER A 285 11.81 4.74 -5.83
CA SER A 285 12.01 5.85 -6.77
C SER A 285 13.37 5.78 -7.47
N ALA A 286 14.44 5.53 -6.70
CA ALA A 286 15.78 5.36 -7.25
C ALA A 286 15.88 4.10 -8.14
N ASN A 287 15.29 2.98 -7.72
CA ASN A 287 15.31 1.72 -8.46
C ASN A 287 14.54 1.83 -9.78
N MET A 288 13.37 2.49 -9.78
CA MET A 288 12.57 2.73 -10.98
C MET A 288 13.40 3.43 -12.06
N ILE A 289 14.08 4.52 -11.70
CA ILE A 289 14.87 5.32 -12.65
C ILE A 289 16.16 4.59 -13.08
N LEU A 290 16.86 3.98 -12.13
CA LEU A 290 18.22 3.47 -12.36
C LEU A 290 18.30 1.96 -12.62
N GLY A 291 17.22 1.20 -12.49
CA GLY A 291 17.27 -0.26 -12.53
C GLY A 291 17.69 -0.81 -13.89
N HIS A 292 18.68 -1.71 -13.89
CA HIS A 292 19.06 -2.49 -15.06
C HIS A 292 19.81 -3.77 -14.63
N PRO A 293 19.45 -4.96 -15.14
CA PRO A 293 20.00 -6.23 -14.65
C PRO A 293 21.51 -6.41 -14.87
N THR A 294 22.08 -5.79 -15.91
CA THR A 294 23.52 -5.88 -16.22
C THR A 294 24.38 -4.80 -15.54
N ALA A 295 23.75 -3.85 -14.85
CA ALA A 295 24.46 -2.81 -14.13
C ALA A 295 24.97 -3.33 -12.79
N ARG A 296 26.04 -2.72 -12.26
CA ARG A 296 26.57 -3.11 -10.95
C ARG A 296 25.48 -2.96 -9.89
N GLU A 297 25.28 -4.03 -9.12
CA GLU A 297 24.24 -4.13 -8.08
C GLU A 297 22.81 -3.92 -8.63
N GLY A 298 22.60 -4.06 -9.93
CA GLY A 298 21.30 -3.85 -10.57
C GLY A 298 20.92 -2.39 -10.77
N LEU A 299 21.82 -1.43 -10.50
CA LEU A 299 21.58 0.00 -10.62
C LEU A 299 22.58 0.66 -11.55
N MET A 300 22.09 1.37 -12.56
CA MET A 300 22.88 2.08 -13.57
C MET A 300 23.63 3.27 -12.98
N SER A 301 24.80 3.54 -13.54
CA SER A 301 25.51 4.80 -13.53
C SER A 301 25.54 5.37 -14.95
N CYS A 302 25.85 6.66 -15.11
CA CYS A 302 25.99 7.23 -16.46
C CYS A 302 27.09 6.55 -17.30
N SER A 303 28.10 5.95 -16.67
CA SER A 303 29.14 5.19 -17.38
C SER A 303 28.66 3.84 -17.92
N ASP A 304 27.53 3.31 -17.45
CA ASP A 304 26.98 2.04 -17.94
C ASP A 304 26.25 2.19 -19.29
N ILE A 305 25.84 3.40 -19.64
CA ILE A 305 24.86 3.66 -20.71
C ILE A 305 25.39 3.30 -22.10
N VAL A 306 26.64 3.64 -22.43
CA VAL A 306 27.24 3.32 -23.74
C VAL A 306 27.19 1.81 -23.99
N ARG A 307 27.64 1.01 -23.01
CA ARG A 307 27.60 -0.45 -23.09
C ARG A 307 26.18 -1.00 -23.23
N ILE A 308 25.21 -0.41 -22.52
CA ILE A 308 23.80 -0.85 -22.59
C ILE A 308 23.20 -0.57 -23.98
N GLN A 309 23.53 0.58 -24.57
CA GLN A 309 23.12 0.97 -25.92
C GLN A 309 23.73 0.07 -26.99
N GLU A 310 25.05 -0.15 -26.93
CA GLU A 310 25.78 -1.02 -27.86
C GLU A 310 25.28 -2.47 -27.81
N ALA A 311 24.90 -2.94 -26.62
CA ALA A 311 24.32 -4.28 -26.44
C ALA A 311 22.85 -4.38 -26.86
N GLY A 312 22.20 -3.30 -27.29
CA GLY A 312 20.78 -3.28 -27.65
C GLY A 312 19.85 -3.65 -26.48
N SER A 313 20.31 -3.43 -25.24
CA SER A 313 19.65 -3.93 -24.03
C SER A 313 18.83 -2.90 -23.26
N VAL A 314 18.61 -1.72 -23.86
CA VAL A 314 17.88 -0.58 -23.26
C VAL A 314 16.52 -0.99 -22.69
N GLU A 315 15.80 -1.87 -23.37
CA GLU A 315 14.48 -2.37 -22.96
C GLU A 315 14.49 -3.06 -21.58
N ASN A 316 15.62 -3.68 -21.20
CA ASN A 316 15.77 -4.38 -19.93
C ASN A 316 15.86 -3.42 -18.73
N GLY A 317 16.04 -2.12 -18.99
CA GLY A 317 15.98 -1.06 -17.99
C GLY A 317 14.59 -0.46 -17.80
N SER A 318 13.54 -1.10 -18.30
CA SER A 318 12.16 -0.62 -18.24
C SER A 318 11.73 -0.23 -16.83
N ILE A 319 11.27 1.01 -16.67
CA ILE A 319 10.72 1.52 -15.41
C ILE A 319 9.60 0.61 -14.87
N TYR A 320 8.81 0.00 -15.75
CA TYR A 320 7.64 -0.82 -15.40
C TYR A 320 8.04 -2.13 -14.70
N GLY A 321 9.13 -2.77 -15.15
CA GLY A 321 9.70 -3.92 -14.46
C GLY A 321 10.51 -3.53 -13.22
N ASN A 322 11.18 -2.38 -13.26
CA ASN A 322 11.95 -1.86 -12.13
C ASN A 322 11.08 -1.53 -10.90
N VAL A 323 9.79 -1.19 -11.08
CA VAL A 323 8.83 -1.05 -9.96
C VAL A 323 8.77 -2.32 -9.11
N PHE A 324 8.86 -3.49 -9.75
CA PHE A 324 8.81 -4.79 -9.08
C PHE A 324 10.19 -5.38 -8.78
N GLY A 325 11.26 -4.62 -9.03
CA GLY A 325 12.63 -5.04 -8.80
C GLY A 325 13.14 -6.09 -9.79
N ALA A 326 12.66 -6.10 -11.04
CA ALA A 326 13.11 -7.03 -12.09
C ALA A 326 14.62 -6.96 -12.38
N ASN A 327 15.25 -5.83 -12.06
CA ASN A 327 16.69 -5.59 -12.15
C ASN A 327 17.51 -6.22 -11.01
N LEU A 328 16.87 -6.80 -9.99
CA LEU A 328 17.51 -7.28 -8.77
C LEU A 328 17.41 -8.81 -8.64
N PRO A 329 18.34 -9.47 -7.93
CA PRO A 329 18.18 -10.86 -7.52
C PRO A 329 16.96 -11.02 -6.60
N ARG A 330 16.19 -12.10 -6.76
CA ARG A 330 14.95 -12.37 -5.99
C ARG A 330 15.10 -12.21 -4.48
N ARG A 331 16.22 -12.68 -3.90
CA ARG A 331 16.53 -12.52 -2.46
C ARG A 331 16.54 -11.05 -2.03
N ARG A 332 17.05 -10.15 -2.87
CA ARG A 332 17.15 -8.72 -2.57
C ARG A 332 15.81 -8.01 -2.75
N THR A 333 15.06 -8.37 -3.80
CA THR A 333 13.68 -7.91 -4.01
C THR A 333 12.83 -8.23 -2.77
N LEU A 334 12.85 -9.49 -2.31
CA LEU A 334 12.03 -9.93 -1.17
C LEU A 334 12.51 -9.38 0.19
N SER A 335 13.77 -8.93 0.30
CA SER A 335 14.29 -8.35 1.56
C SER A 335 13.76 -6.96 1.87
N ARG A 336 13.19 -6.25 0.89
CA ARG A 336 12.64 -4.91 1.10
C ARG A 336 11.11 -4.94 1.08
N PRO A 337 10.45 -4.38 2.12
CA PRO A 337 9.00 -4.38 2.22
C PRO A 337 8.28 -3.87 0.98
N VAL A 338 8.71 -2.74 0.41
CA VAL A 338 8.04 -2.14 -0.76
C VAL A 338 7.97 -3.07 -1.98
N PHE A 339 9.07 -3.73 -2.35
CA PHE A 339 9.04 -4.64 -3.49
C PHE A 339 8.22 -5.89 -3.20
N ARG A 340 8.35 -6.45 -1.99
CA ARG A 340 7.53 -7.60 -1.58
C ARG A 340 6.02 -7.29 -1.64
N VAL A 341 5.63 -6.11 -1.18
CA VAL A 341 4.24 -5.63 -1.23
C VAL A 341 3.78 -5.45 -2.68
N LEU A 342 4.57 -4.77 -3.51
CA LEU A 342 4.22 -4.52 -4.91
C LEU A 342 4.15 -5.79 -5.75
N THR A 343 5.07 -6.74 -5.54
CA THR A 343 5.02 -8.07 -6.19
C THR A 343 3.79 -8.86 -5.74
N GLY A 344 3.30 -8.65 -4.51
CA GLY A 344 2.07 -9.28 -4.00
C GLY A 344 0.79 -8.95 -4.77
N PHE A 345 0.80 -7.92 -5.63
CA PHE A 345 -0.31 -7.63 -6.54
C PHE A 345 -0.35 -8.54 -7.78
N GLY A 346 0.68 -9.35 -8.03
CA GLY A 346 0.71 -10.30 -9.16
C GLY A 346 0.80 -9.62 -10.53
N ILE A 347 1.21 -8.35 -10.61
CA ILE A 347 1.22 -7.60 -11.86
C ILE A 347 2.28 -8.16 -12.82
N GLY A 348 1.81 -8.66 -13.97
CA GLY A 348 2.63 -9.38 -14.95
C GLY A 348 2.38 -10.89 -14.94
N GLU A 349 2.13 -11.44 -13.76
CA GLU A 349 1.79 -12.86 -13.56
C GLU A 349 0.32 -13.11 -13.89
N GLU A 350 -0.56 -12.24 -13.41
CA GLU A 350 -2.00 -12.27 -13.68
C GLU A 350 -2.30 -11.96 -15.15
N THR A 351 -3.24 -12.70 -15.72
CA THR A 351 -3.52 -12.69 -17.15
C THR A 351 -4.96 -12.28 -17.45
N SER A 352 -5.16 -11.74 -18.65
CA SER A 352 -6.48 -11.45 -19.19
C SER A 352 -6.50 -11.91 -20.64
N ASN A 353 -7.52 -12.69 -21.03
CA ASN A 353 -7.65 -13.19 -22.40
C ASN A 353 -7.66 -12.06 -23.43
N ALA A 354 -8.24 -10.90 -23.10
CA ALA A 354 -8.26 -9.74 -23.98
C ALA A 354 -6.84 -9.18 -24.18
N ILE A 355 -6.10 -8.98 -23.09
CA ILE A 355 -4.76 -8.39 -23.13
C ILE A 355 -3.74 -9.37 -23.71
N ASP A 356 -3.81 -10.65 -23.36
CA ASP A 356 -2.95 -11.68 -23.95
C ASP A 356 -3.26 -11.88 -25.42
N GLY A 357 -4.54 -11.86 -25.82
CA GLY A 357 -4.93 -11.86 -27.23
C GLY A 357 -4.33 -10.68 -27.99
N LEU A 358 -4.38 -9.47 -27.42
CA LEU A 358 -3.75 -8.28 -27.99
C LEU A 358 -2.22 -8.44 -28.13
N LEU A 359 -1.54 -8.93 -27.09
CA LEU A 359 -0.08 -9.09 -27.08
C LEU A 359 0.41 -10.20 -28.00
N VAL A 360 -0.36 -11.27 -28.18
CA VAL A 360 0.03 -12.41 -29.02
C VAL A 360 -0.36 -12.15 -30.47
N TYR A 361 -1.61 -11.76 -30.75
CA TYR A 361 -2.17 -11.71 -32.10
C TYR A 361 -2.37 -10.30 -32.65
N GLY A 362 -2.04 -9.26 -31.90
CA GLY A 362 -2.32 -7.87 -32.29
C GLY A 362 -1.67 -7.41 -33.60
N THR A 363 -0.63 -8.09 -34.09
CA THR A 363 0.00 -7.81 -35.38
C THR A 363 -0.73 -8.44 -36.58
N ASP A 364 -1.46 -9.53 -36.35
CA ASP A 364 -1.97 -10.41 -37.41
C ASP A 364 -3.51 -10.48 -37.44
N ASP A 365 -4.17 -10.17 -36.32
CA ASP A 365 -5.64 -10.06 -36.25
C ASP A 365 -6.10 -8.64 -36.59
N SER A 366 -6.81 -8.51 -37.73
CA SER A 366 -7.44 -7.26 -38.19
C SER A 366 -8.35 -6.57 -37.17
N LYS A 367 -8.92 -7.31 -36.20
CA LYS A 367 -9.74 -6.72 -35.13
C LYS A 367 -8.90 -6.10 -34.01
N LEU A 368 -7.67 -6.55 -33.84
CA LEU A 368 -6.76 -6.13 -32.78
C LEU A 368 -5.68 -5.17 -33.27
N SER A 369 -5.43 -5.07 -34.58
CA SER A 369 -4.38 -4.24 -35.18
C SER A 369 -4.41 -2.79 -34.72
N ASP A 370 -5.60 -2.18 -34.68
CA ASP A 370 -5.76 -0.79 -34.28
C ASP A 370 -5.48 -0.59 -32.79
N ALA A 371 -5.95 -1.51 -31.95
CA ALA A 371 -5.65 -1.50 -30.52
C ALA A 371 -4.15 -1.73 -30.28
N PHE A 372 -3.52 -2.64 -31.01
CA PHE A 372 -2.10 -2.95 -30.89
C PHE A 372 -1.24 -1.75 -31.29
N ALA A 373 -1.57 -1.11 -32.42
CA ALA A 373 -0.89 0.08 -32.89
C ALA A 373 -0.91 1.21 -31.84
N ARG A 374 -2.07 1.45 -31.22
CA ARG A 374 -2.26 2.52 -30.22
C ARG A 374 -1.65 2.20 -28.86
N LEU A 375 -1.80 0.97 -28.37
CA LEU A 375 -1.52 0.60 -26.96
C LEU A 375 -0.15 -0.09 -26.77
N VAL A 376 0.41 -0.68 -27.82
CA VAL A 376 1.66 -1.45 -27.76
C VAL A 376 2.70 -0.85 -28.71
N ALA A 377 2.38 -0.67 -29.99
CA ALA A 377 3.35 -0.24 -31.00
C ALA A 377 3.72 1.24 -30.93
N SER A 378 2.90 2.06 -30.29
CA SER A 378 3.17 3.49 -30.04
C SER A 378 4.37 3.71 -29.12
N ASP A 379 4.79 2.71 -28.34
CA ASP A 379 5.94 2.76 -27.45
C ASP A 379 7.14 2.02 -28.05
N ALA A 380 8.05 2.78 -28.69
CA ALA A 380 9.25 2.24 -29.33
C ALA A 380 10.35 1.79 -28.34
N PHE A 381 10.26 2.17 -27.06
CA PHE A 381 11.32 1.92 -26.08
C PHE A 381 11.03 0.69 -25.21
N TYR A 382 9.78 0.53 -24.76
CA TYR A 382 9.36 -0.55 -23.85
C TYR A 382 8.11 -1.30 -24.34
N GLY A 383 7.53 -0.89 -25.47
CA GLY A 383 6.36 -1.52 -26.11
C GLY A 383 6.78 -2.53 -27.17
N ALA A 384 6.41 -2.25 -28.42
CA ALA A 384 6.75 -3.08 -29.58
C ALA A 384 8.19 -2.82 -30.04
N THR A 385 9.17 -3.12 -29.19
CA THR A 385 10.58 -3.09 -29.58
C THR A 385 10.83 -4.09 -30.71
N GLN A 386 11.87 -3.85 -31.51
CA GLN A 386 12.22 -4.76 -32.61
C GLN A 386 12.49 -6.19 -32.12
N SER A 387 13.09 -6.33 -30.94
CA SER A 387 13.32 -7.62 -30.28
C SER A 387 12.03 -8.28 -29.80
N TYR A 388 11.05 -7.51 -29.31
CA TYR A 388 9.73 -8.03 -28.96
C TYR A 388 8.97 -8.55 -30.19
N LEU A 389 8.87 -7.74 -31.24
CA LEU A 389 8.19 -8.12 -32.49
C LEU A 389 8.86 -9.32 -33.18
N ALA A 390 10.19 -9.43 -33.08
CA ALA A 390 10.90 -10.62 -33.55
C ALA A 390 10.57 -11.87 -32.72
N ALA A 391 10.46 -11.74 -31.39
CA ALA A 391 10.08 -12.85 -30.52
C ALA A 391 8.61 -13.28 -30.72
N GLN A 392 7.71 -12.33 -30.91
CA GLN A 392 6.29 -12.58 -31.20
C GLN A 392 6.11 -13.38 -32.50
N ARG A 393 6.75 -12.95 -33.59
CA ARG A 393 6.69 -13.67 -34.87
C ARG A 393 7.22 -15.10 -34.77
N ARG A 394 8.38 -15.29 -34.12
CA ARG A 394 8.94 -16.63 -33.88
C ARG A 394 7.99 -17.53 -33.07
N TYR A 395 7.28 -16.96 -32.09
CA TYR A 395 6.30 -17.70 -31.30
C TYR A 395 5.10 -18.14 -32.14
N LEU A 396 4.59 -17.27 -33.03
CA LEU A 396 3.46 -17.56 -33.91
C LEU A 396 3.79 -18.50 -35.07
N GLU A 397 4.96 -18.34 -35.69
CA GLU A 397 5.42 -19.14 -36.82
C GLU A 397 5.78 -20.59 -36.41
N GLY A 398 5.91 -20.85 -35.10
CA GLY A 398 6.10 -22.19 -34.57
C GLY A 398 7.41 -22.85 -35.01
N ASP A 399 8.48 -22.04 -35.16
CA ASP A 399 9.81 -22.48 -35.58
C ASP A 399 10.20 -23.77 -34.83
N GLU A 400 10.56 -24.84 -35.55
CA GLU A 400 10.78 -26.18 -34.96
C GLU A 400 11.85 -26.15 -33.85
N GLY A 401 12.78 -25.18 -33.89
CA GLY A 401 13.76 -24.91 -32.84
C GLY A 401 13.21 -24.20 -31.60
N ALA A 402 12.07 -23.51 -31.66
CA ALA A 402 11.44 -22.82 -30.54
C ALA A 402 10.62 -23.76 -29.63
N ARG A 403 10.30 -24.98 -30.12
CA ARG A 403 9.72 -26.08 -29.34
C ARG A 403 10.72 -26.80 -28.44
N LEU A 404 12.02 -26.56 -28.61
CA LEU A 404 13.06 -27.00 -27.68
C LEU A 404 13.08 -26.01 -26.50
N ASP A 405 12.12 -26.14 -25.58
CA ASP A 405 11.94 -25.58 -24.22
C ASP A 405 12.33 -24.12 -23.85
N GLU A 406 13.27 -23.45 -24.54
CA GLU A 406 13.75 -22.10 -24.21
C GLU A 406 13.03 -20.97 -24.98
N GLY A 407 12.58 -21.23 -26.22
CA GLY A 407 11.99 -20.19 -27.08
C GLY A 407 10.62 -19.69 -26.62
N ALA A 408 9.70 -20.62 -26.32
CA ALA A 408 8.37 -20.29 -25.78
C ALA A 408 8.48 -19.60 -24.41
N SER A 409 9.33 -20.12 -23.53
CA SER A 409 9.60 -19.52 -22.20
C SER A 409 10.12 -18.08 -22.30
N ALA A 410 11.02 -17.81 -23.26
CA ALA A 410 11.55 -16.48 -23.49
C ALA A 410 10.48 -15.47 -23.93
N PHE A 411 9.54 -15.86 -24.80
CA PHE A 411 8.44 -14.98 -25.20
C PHE A 411 7.43 -14.76 -24.07
N LEU A 412 7.10 -15.80 -23.29
CA LEU A 412 6.21 -15.67 -22.12
C LEU A 412 6.76 -14.67 -21.09
N LYS A 413 8.08 -14.68 -20.84
CA LYS A 413 8.74 -13.68 -19.98
C LYS A 413 8.64 -12.26 -20.55
N ARG A 414 8.69 -12.11 -21.87
CA ARG A 414 8.44 -10.81 -22.52
C ARG A 414 6.99 -10.39 -22.34
N MET A 415 6.02 -11.30 -22.42
CA MET A 415 4.61 -10.99 -22.13
C MET A 415 4.41 -10.49 -20.70
N GLU A 416 5.06 -11.09 -19.71
CA GLU A 416 5.03 -10.62 -18.32
C GLU A 416 5.45 -9.13 -18.22
N SER A 417 6.56 -8.78 -18.88
CA SER A 417 7.05 -7.39 -18.93
C SER A 417 6.09 -6.45 -19.66
N GLN A 418 5.41 -6.94 -20.72
CA GLN A 418 4.41 -6.18 -21.46
C GLN A 418 3.13 -5.96 -20.63
N ARG A 419 2.68 -6.97 -19.87
CA ARG A 419 1.55 -6.83 -18.93
C ARG A 419 1.89 -5.83 -17.83
N GLN A 420 3.09 -5.88 -17.27
CA GLN A 420 3.56 -4.86 -16.32
C GLN A 420 3.52 -3.45 -16.93
N ARG A 421 3.98 -3.26 -18.17
CA ARG A 421 3.84 -1.98 -18.86
C ARG A 421 2.38 -1.58 -19.01
N LEU A 422 1.55 -2.46 -19.58
CA LEU A 422 0.14 -2.18 -19.85
C LEU A 422 -0.63 -1.84 -18.58
N PHE A 423 -0.30 -2.48 -17.46
CA PHE A 423 -0.84 -2.08 -16.16
C PHE A 423 -0.59 -0.59 -15.89
N PHE A 424 0.56 -0.02 -16.23
CA PHE A 424 0.88 1.40 -16.02
C PHE A 424 0.51 2.33 -17.19
N THR A 425 0.35 1.82 -18.42
CA THR A 425 0.15 2.64 -19.62
C THR A 425 -1.25 2.61 -20.22
N LEU A 426 -2.04 1.55 -20.04
CA LEU A 426 -3.39 1.46 -20.62
C LEU A 426 -4.24 2.68 -20.23
N PRO A 427 -4.95 3.37 -21.13
CA PRO A 427 -5.91 4.40 -20.74
C PRO A 427 -7.12 3.80 -20.01
N GLU A 428 -7.74 4.54 -19.09
CA GLU A 428 -9.01 4.12 -18.44
C GLU A 428 -10.20 4.12 -19.42
N THR A 429 -10.06 4.81 -20.56
CA THR A 429 -11.07 4.91 -21.62
C THR A 429 -11.13 3.70 -22.54
N GLU A 430 -10.30 2.67 -22.34
CA GLU A 430 -10.34 1.42 -23.12
C GLU A 430 -11.21 0.37 -22.39
N PRO A 431 -12.51 0.25 -22.71
CA PRO A 431 -13.42 -0.64 -21.97
C PRO A 431 -13.03 -2.12 -22.11
N ASP A 432 -12.46 -2.49 -23.25
CA ASP A 432 -12.07 -3.87 -23.57
C ASP A 432 -10.75 -4.29 -22.88
N PHE A 433 -9.98 -3.33 -22.35
CA PHE A 433 -8.66 -3.56 -21.76
C PHE A 433 -8.55 -2.93 -20.38
N ARG A 434 -9.15 -3.58 -19.37
CA ARG A 434 -9.11 -3.10 -17.98
C ARG A 434 -7.78 -3.48 -17.33
N PHE A 435 -7.01 -2.47 -16.94
CA PHE A 435 -5.70 -2.69 -16.31
C PHE A 435 -5.77 -3.43 -14.96
N TRP A 436 -6.86 -3.28 -14.19
CA TRP A 436 -7.06 -4.02 -12.94
C TRP A 436 -7.18 -5.55 -13.14
N ASP A 437 -7.54 -6.00 -14.35
CA ASP A 437 -7.54 -7.43 -14.69
C ASP A 437 -6.12 -8.04 -14.72
N LEU A 438 -5.07 -7.20 -14.77
CA LEU A 438 -3.67 -7.64 -14.69
C LEU A 438 -3.16 -7.71 -13.24
N THR A 439 -4.05 -7.79 -12.26
CA THR A 439 -3.68 -7.83 -10.84
C THR A 439 -4.51 -8.86 -10.09
N ALA A 440 -4.00 -9.32 -8.95
CA ALA A 440 -4.74 -10.21 -8.05
C ALA A 440 -5.99 -9.50 -7.46
N PHE A 441 -5.99 -8.16 -7.45
CA PHE A 441 -7.05 -7.30 -6.92
C PHE A 441 -7.86 -6.64 -8.05
N ARG A 442 -8.66 -7.44 -8.77
CA ARG A 442 -9.43 -6.98 -9.95
C ARG A 442 -10.45 -5.91 -9.62
N PHE A 443 -10.91 -5.86 -8.37
CA PHE A 443 -11.87 -4.88 -7.87
C PHE A 443 -11.21 -3.77 -7.03
N ALA A 444 -9.88 -3.62 -7.06
CA ALA A 444 -9.19 -2.55 -6.35
C ALA A 444 -9.68 -1.15 -6.75
N GLY A 445 -9.98 -0.93 -8.04
CA GLY A 445 -10.58 0.33 -8.50
C GLY A 445 -11.92 0.62 -7.81
N ASP A 446 -12.83 -0.36 -7.82
CA ASP A 446 -14.15 -0.25 -7.18
C ASP A 446 -14.02 -0.03 -5.66
N TYR A 447 -13.00 -0.62 -5.03
CA TYR A 447 -12.69 -0.41 -3.62
C TYR A 447 -12.28 1.04 -3.33
N LEU A 448 -11.33 1.59 -4.11
CA LEU A 448 -10.87 2.97 -3.94
C LEU A 448 -12.00 3.98 -4.21
N GLU A 449 -12.85 3.73 -5.20
CA GLU A 449 -14.06 4.53 -5.44
C GLU A 449 -15.04 4.47 -4.27
N THR A 450 -15.24 3.29 -3.69
CA THR A 450 -16.08 3.09 -2.50
C THR A 450 -15.56 3.91 -1.32
N VAL A 451 -14.25 3.82 -1.04
CA VAL A 451 -13.59 4.63 -0.02
C VAL A 451 -13.78 6.12 -0.29
N ALA A 452 -13.50 6.59 -1.50
CA ALA A 452 -13.62 8.00 -1.87
C ALA A 452 -15.05 8.52 -1.70
N ALA A 453 -16.07 7.74 -2.09
CA ALA A 453 -17.47 8.08 -1.89
C ALA A 453 -17.81 8.23 -0.40
N LEU A 454 -17.38 7.27 0.44
CA LEU A 454 -17.64 7.29 1.87
C LEU A 454 -16.95 8.46 2.59
N VAL A 455 -15.69 8.76 2.25
CA VAL A 455 -14.96 9.94 2.76
C VAL A 455 -15.70 11.23 2.39
N GLN A 456 -16.25 11.31 1.17
CA GLN A 456 -17.05 12.45 0.71
C GLN A 456 -18.50 12.42 1.22
N ARG A 457 -18.89 11.46 2.07
CA ARG A 457 -20.26 11.24 2.57
C ARG A 457 -21.30 11.11 1.43
N LYS A 458 -20.88 10.53 0.31
CA LYS A 458 -21.74 10.21 -0.85
C LYS A 458 -22.17 8.75 -0.81
N ALA A 459 -23.25 8.44 -1.52
CA ALA A 459 -23.64 7.05 -1.75
C ALA A 459 -22.57 6.33 -2.58
N ILE A 460 -22.26 5.09 -2.20
CA ILE A 460 -21.38 4.21 -2.95
C ILE A 460 -22.06 3.76 -4.26
N ALA A 461 -21.27 3.29 -5.23
CA ALA A 461 -21.79 2.73 -6.47
C ALA A 461 -22.70 1.52 -6.20
N GLU A 462 -23.84 1.45 -6.90
CA GLU A 462 -24.80 0.37 -6.69
C GLU A 462 -24.26 -0.99 -7.14
N SER A 463 -23.41 -1.01 -8.17
CA SER A 463 -22.69 -2.20 -8.61
C SER A 463 -21.82 -2.78 -7.48
N ALA A 464 -21.10 -1.94 -6.74
CA ALA A 464 -20.28 -2.38 -5.61
C ALA A 464 -21.15 -2.95 -4.48
N ARG A 465 -22.24 -2.26 -4.10
CA ARG A 465 -23.20 -2.75 -3.09
C ARG A 465 -23.81 -4.09 -3.49
N ALA A 466 -24.29 -4.20 -4.72
CA ALA A 466 -24.92 -5.40 -5.25
C ALA A 466 -23.97 -6.60 -5.22
N ARG A 467 -22.70 -6.41 -5.60
CA ARG A 467 -21.67 -7.46 -5.50
C ARG A 467 -21.39 -7.87 -4.07
N LEU A 468 -21.28 -6.91 -3.14
CA LEU A 468 -21.08 -7.23 -1.73
C LEU A 468 -22.27 -8.03 -1.15
N ALA A 469 -23.50 -7.61 -1.45
CA ALA A 469 -24.70 -8.32 -1.01
C ALA A 469 -24.76 -9.75 -1.56
N ARG A 470 -24.50 -9.92 -2.86
CA ARG A 470 -24.44 -11.23 -3.51
C ARG A 470 -23.33 -12.11 -2.93
N GLY A 471 -22.13 -11.56 -2.74
CA GLY A 471 -21.00 -12.27 -2.15
C GLY A 471 -21.31 -12.75 -0.73
N LEU A 472 -21.91 -11.88 0.10
CA LEU A 472 -22.37 -12.25 1.44
C LEU A 472 -23.40 -13.38 1.37
N ASN A 473 -24.42 -13.28 0.51
CA ASN A 473 -25.43 -14.32 0.36
C ASN A 473 -24.83 -15.69 0.01
N ARG A 474 -23.88 -15.72 -0.93
CA ARG A 474 -23.21 -16.94 -1.34
C ARG A 474 -22.32 -17.54 -0.23
N ILE A 475 -21.71 -16.71 0.61
CA ILE A 475 -20.96 -17.17 1.79
C ILE A 475 -21.87 -17.65 2.92
N MET A 476 -22.92 -16.89 3.23
CA MET A 476 -23.86 -17.21 4.30
C MET A 476 -24.57 -18.54 4.05
N SER A 477 -25.00 -18.77 2.80
CA SER A 477 -25.79 -19.95 2.41
C SER A 477 -24.98 -21.09 1.80
N GLY A 478 -23.83 -20.80 1.18
CA GLY A 478 -23.13 -21.77 0.32
C GLY A 478 -23.84 -22.05 -1.01
N LEU A 479 -24.86 -21.27 -1.35
CA LEU A 479 -25.68 -21.40 -2.56
C LEU A 479 -25.30 -20.34 -3.60
N LEU A 480 -25.51 -20.62 -4.89
CA LEU A 480 -25.29 -19.67 -5.99
C LEU A 480 -26.45 -18.67 -6.12
N LEU A 481 -26.66 -17.85 -5.09
CA LEU A 481 -27.70 -16.83 -5.07
C LEU A 481 -27.33 -15.62 -5.92
N GLU A 482 -28.33 -15.08 -6.61
CA GLU A 482 -28.23 -13.87 -7.45
C GLU A 482 -28.81 -12.60 -6.78
N ASN A 483 -29.49 -12.75 -5.63
CA ASN A 483 -30.12 -11.64 -4.91
C ASN A 483 -29.12 -10.55 -4.55
N THR A 484 -29.56 -9.30 -4.74
CA THR A 484 -28.77 -8.09 -4.45
C THR A 484 -29.52 -7.09 -3.57
N ASP A 485 -30.83 -7.28 -3.42
CA ASP A 485 -31.77 -6.48 -2.64
C ASP A 485 -31.93 -6.99 -1.20
N LYS A 486 -31.56 -8.26 -0.94
CA LYS A 486 -31.72 -8.96 0.34
C LYS A 486 -30.42 -9.63 0.78
N ILE A 487 -30.28 -9.81 2.09
CA ILE A 487 -29.25 -10.59 2.77
C ILE A 487 -29.93 -11.74 3.52
N PHE A 488 -29.51 -12.97 3.24
CA PHE A 488 -29.95 -14.15 3.96
C PHE A 488 -28.91 -14.54 5.00
N VAL A 489 -29.29 -14.55 6.27
CA VAL A 489 -28.46 -15.11 7.34
C VAL A 489 -28.93 -16.54 7.57
N ALA A 490 -28.11 -17.51 7.19
CA ALA A 490 -28.48 -18.92 7.18
C ALA A 490 -27.66 -19.76 8.16
N SER A 491 -28.19 -20.89 8.61
CA SER A 491 -27.48 -21.90 9.41
C SER A 491 -27.71 -23.32 8.86
N SER A 492 -27.09 -24.31 9.48
CA SER A 492 -27.30 -25.74 9.18
C SER A 492 -27.97 -26.51 10.34
N GLY A 493 -28.62 -25.79 11.26
CA GLY A 493 -29.30 -26.43 12.41
C GLY A 493 -28.38 -26.91 13.54
N GLY A 494 -27.14 -26.40 13.63
CA GLY A 494 -26.23 -26.67 14.75
C GLY A 494 -24.75 -26.36 14.47
N PHE A 495 -24.34 -26.25 13.21
CA PHE A 495 -22.94 -25.98 12.84
C PHE A 495 -22.84 -24.68 12.03
N THR A 496 -22.37 -23.60 12.65
CA THR A 496 -22.16 -22.32 11.97
C THR A 496 -21.16 -22.40 10.80
N HIS A 497 -20.26 -23.40 10.81
CA HIS A 497 -19.22 -23.65 9.81
C HIS A 497 -19.62 -24.54 8.62
N SER A 498 -20.88 -24.92 8.47
CA SER A 498 -21.30 -25.80 7.37
C SER A 498 -21.13 -25.13 5.99
N LYS A 499 -20.58 -25.89 5.03
CA LYS A 499 -20.36 -25.45 3.64
C LYS A 499 -21.63 -25.07 2.90
N VAL A 500 -22.76 -25.66 3.29
CA VAL A 500 -24.10 -25.33 2.80
C VAL A 500 -24.99 -25.10 4.01
N SER A 501 -25.69 -23.98 4.02
CA SER A 501 -26.61 -23.54 5.07
C SER A 501 -27.90 -23.09 4.41
N VAL A 502 -28.90 -23.96 4.44
CA VAL A 502 -30.22 -23.70 3.82
C VAL A 502 -31.24 -23.23 4.83
N LEU A 503 -31.00 -23.36 6.13
CA LEU A 503 -31.95 -22.91 7.15
C LEU A 503 -31.83 -21.39 7.30
N CYS A 504 -32.79 -20.65 6.76
CA CYS A 504 -32.85 -19.20 6.84
C CYS A 504 -33.24 -18.77 8.26
N ASP A 505 -32.33 -18.12 8.95
CA ASP A 505 -32.59 -17.57 10.28
C ASP A 505 -33.26 -16.20 10.18
N SER A 506 -32.72 -15.34 9.33
CA SER A 506 -33.17 -13.97 9.13
C SER A 506 -33.03 -13.55 7.66
N GLU A 507 -34.05 -12.86 7.15
CA GLU A 507 -34.06 -12.21 5.84
C GLU A 507 -34.04 -10.70 6.05
N LEU A 508 -33.01 -10.02 5.54
CA LEU A 508 -32.75 -8.61 5.79
C LEU A 508 -32.64 -7.83 4.48
N PRO A 509 -33.08 -6.57 4.41
CA PRO A 509 -32.78 -5.72 3.26
C PRO A 509 -31.27 -5.48 3.09
N ALA A 510 -30.76 -5.55 1.86
CA ALA A 510 -29.38 -5.18 1.51
C ALA A 510 -29.11 -3.67 1.59
N ARG A 511 -30.14 -2.88 1.88
CA ARG A 511 -30.06 -1.46 2.21
C ARG A 511 -30.75 -1.21 3.53
N LYS A 512 -30.14 -0.42 4.40
CA LYS A 512 -30.77 0.00 5.64
C LYS A 512 -32.10 0.72 5.36
N VAL A 513 -33.20 0.19 5.87
CA VAL A 513 -34.56 0.75 5.71
C VAL A 513 -34.93 1.68 6.88
N SER A 514 -36.01 2.44 6.72
CA SER A 514 -36.58 3.26 7.81
C SER A 514 -36.92 2.37 9.00
N GLY A 515 -36.37 2.68 10.18
CA GLY A 515 -36.42 1.82 11.38
C GLY A 515 -35.14 1.02 11.68
N GLY A 516 -34.12 1.14 10.82
CA GLY A 516 -32.76 0.72 11.12
C GLY A 516 -32.40 -0.71 10.73
N LEU A 517 -33.33 -1.51 10.22
CA LEU A 517 -33.06 -2.88 9.77
C LEU A 517 -32.24 -2.90 8.46
N GLY A 518 -31.33 -3.88 8.31
CA GLY A 518 -30.63 -4.15 7.06
C GLY A 518 -29.15 -3.75 7.06
N MET A 519 -28.56 -3.72 5.88
CA MET A 519 -27.13 -3.48 5.68
C MET A 519 -26.80 -2.01 5.42
N ALA A 520 -25.80 -1.48 6.13
CA ALA A 520 -25.15 -0.21 5.86
C ALA A 520 -23.67 -0.43 5.54
N ILE A 521 -23.11 0.42 4.68
CA ILE A 521 -21.68 0.47 4.42
C ILE A 521 -21.21 1.85 4.86
N LYS A 522 -20.31 1.90 5.83
CA LYS A 522 -19.82 3.13 6.46
C LYS A 522 -18.30 3.19 6.40
N LEU A 523 -17.74 4.38 6.59
CA LEU A 523 -16.31 4.53 6.83
C LEU A 523 -16.03 4.25 8.31
N ASP A 524 -15.01 3.45 8.58
CA ASP A 524 -14.44 3.35 9.91
C ASP A 524 -13.49 4.53 10.14
N GLU A 525 -13.78 5.38 11.14
CA GLU A 525 -13.04 6.63 11.36
C GLU A 525 -11.59 6.40 11.81
N ILE A 526 -11.31 5.26 12.43
CA ILE A 526 -10.00 4.89 12.96
C ILE A 526 -9.09 4.42 11.82
N THR A 527 -9.54 3.41 11.08
CA THR A 527 -8.73 2.77 10.03
C THR A 527 -8.87 3.46 8.67
N GLY A 528 -9.91 4.26 8.47
CA GLY A 528 -10.29 4.85 7.18
C GLY A 528 -10.78 3.82 6.16
N GLN A 529 -11.04 2.57 6.58
CA GLN A 529 -11.53 1.50 5.70
C GLN A 529 -13.06 1.49 5.66
N PRO A 530 -13.69 1.02 4.57
CA PRO A 530 -15.10 0.71 4.57
C PRO A 530 -15.39 -0.40 5.59
N ARG A 531 -16.58 -0.38 6.19
CA ARG A 531 -17.11 -1.47 7.01
C ARG A 531 -18.56 -1.75 6.65
N ILE A 532 -18.95 -3.02 6.74
CA ILE A 532 -20.34 -3.45 6.64
C ILE A 532 -20.91 -3.52 8.05
N ASP A 533 -21.98 -2.77 8.30
CA ASP A 533 -22.77 -2.85 9.52
C ASP A 533 -24.11 -3.51 9.16
N ILE A 534 -24.45 -4.62 9.80
CA ILE A 534 -25.76 -5.28 9.62
C ILE A 534 -26.55 -5.19 10.93
N THR A 535 -27.77 -4.68 10.82
CA THR A 535 -28.77 -4.70 11.88
C THR A 535 -29.79 -5.78 11.57
N VAL A 536 -29.84 -6.82 12.41
CA VAL A 536 -30.70 -8.01 12.22
C VAL A 536 -32.09 -7.82 12.85
N VAL A 537 -32.22 -6.87 13.78
CA VAL A 537 -33.41 -6.66 14.61
C VAL A 537 -33.94 -5.23 14.47
N PHE A 538 -35.25 -5.09 14.30
CA PHE A 538 -35.90 -3.78 14.20
C PHE A 538 -35.81 -3.01 15.53
N GLY A 539 -35.37 -1.75 15.50
CA GLY A 539 -35.27 -0.90 16.69
C GLY A 539 -34.09 -1.20 17.64
N ALA A 540 -33.25 -2.20 17.33
CA ALA A 540 -32.03 -2.46 18.09
C ALA A 540 -30.93 -1.42 17.80
N SER A 541 -30.20 -1.01 18.84
CA SER A 541 -29.00 -0.17 18.70
C SER A 541 -27.78 -0.96 18.22
N ASP A 542 -27.78 -2.28 18.42
CA ASP A 542 -26.60 -3.10 18.24
C ASP A 542 -26.45 -3.51 16.77
N GLU A 543 -25.31 -3.15 16.18
CA GLU A 543 -24.91 -3.53 14.82
C GLU A 543 -23.78 -4.56 14.89
N VAL A 544 -23.82 -5.57 14.02
CA VAL A 544 -22.67 -6.46 13.84
C VAL A 544 -21.86 -5.94 12.67
N SER A 545 -20.64 -5.51 12.98
CA SER A 545 -19.72 -4.91 12.01
C SER A 545 -18.68 -5.88 11.47
N LEU A 546 -18.34 -5.71 10.19
CA LEU A 546 -17.22 -6.34 9.49
C LEU A 546 -16.40 -5.25 8.78
N LEU A 547 -15.13 -5.13 9.15
CA LEU A 547 -14.20 -4.24 8.46
C LEU A 547 -13.83 -4.82 7.08
N LEU A 548 -13.98 -4.02 6.03
CA LEU A 548 -13.64 -4.39 4.65
C LEU A 548 -12.26 -3.87 4.28
N SER A 549 -11.25 -4.69 4.53
CA SER A 549 -9.95 -4.54 3.86
C SER A 549 -10.09 -4.83 2.36
N PRO A 550 -9.18 -4.34 1.50
CA PRO A 550 -9.18 -4.64 0.08
C PRO A 550 -9.22 -6.14 -0.23
N ILE A 551 -8.52 -6.97 0.53
CA ILE A 551 -8.55 -8.43 0.33
C ILE A 551 -9.93 -9.04 0.63
N ARG A 552 -10.65 -8.56 1.67
CA ARG A 552 -12.01 -9.02 1.97
C ARG A 552 -13.03 -8.51 0.94
N PHE A 553 -12.84 -7.30 0.44
CA PHE A 553 -13.66 -6.75 -0.64
C PHE A 553 -13.48 -7.53 -1.95
N GLU A 554 -12.22 -7.78 -2.34
CA GLU A 554 -11.86 -8.61 -3.49
C GLU A 554 -12.46 -10.02 -3.36
N PHE A 555 -12.31 -10.64 -2.19
CA PHE A 555 -12.87 -11.96 -1.88
C PHE A 555 -14.38 -12.00 -2.12
N LEU A 556 -15.13 -11.07 -1.52
CA LEU A 556 -16.59 -11.01 -1.66
C LEU A 556 -17.01 -10.79 -3.12
N CYS A 557 -16.32 -9.92 -3.85
CA CYS A 557 -16.62 -9.66 -5.26
C CYS A 557 -16.32 -10.88 -6.15
N ARG A 558 -15.20 -11.57 -5.94
CA ARG A 558 -14.85 -12.80 -6.66
C ARG A 558 -15.87 -13.91 -6.40
N VAL A 559 -16.29 -14.09 -5.15
CA VAL A 559 -17.34 -15.05 -4.78
C VAL A 559 -18.68 -14.67 -5.42
N ALA A 560 -19.00 -13.37 -5.50
CA ALA A 560 -20.17 -12.87 -6.21
C ALA A 560 -20.13 -13.16 -7.73
N GLU A 561 -18.94 -13.28 -8.32
CA GLU A 561 -18.74 -13.70 -9.72
C GLU A 561 -18.62 -15.22 -9.91
N GLY A 562 -18.65 -16.01 -8.82
CA GLY A 562 -18.69 -17.47 -8.87
C GLY A 562 -17.37 -18.16 -8.54
N ALA A 563 -16.36 -17.43 -8.06
CA ALA A 563 -15.17 -18.06 -7.49
C ALA A 563 -15.53 -18.92 -6.28
N LEU A 564 -14.90 -20.10 -6.17
CA LEU A 564 -15.05 -20.96 -5.00
C LEU A 564 -14.32 -20.33 -3.80
N PRO A 565 -15.01 -20.04 -2.68
CA PRO A 565 -14.43 -19.32 -1.54
C PRO A 565 -13.11 -19.92 -1.02
N ALA A 566 -13.09 -21.24 -0.81
CA ALA A 566 -11.93 -21.96 -0.25
C ALA A 566 -10.72 -22.01 -1.20
N SER A 567 -10.93 -21.81 -2.50
CA SER A 567 -9.84 -21.78 -3.49
C SER A 567 -9.15 -20.43 -3.58
N PHE A 568 -9.77 -19.37 -3.05
CA PHE A 568 -9.21 -18.02 -3.09
C PHE A 568 -8.50 -17.65 -1.79
N SER A 569 -9.17 -17.75 -0.64
CA SER A 569 -8.55 -17.46 0.66
C SER A 569 -9.33 -18.12 1.81
N ASN A 570 -8.67 -19.05 2.51
CA ASN A 570 -9.24 -19.67 3.70
C ASN A 570 -9.37 -18.69 4.87
N GLU A 571 -8.42 -17.77 5.02
CA GLU A 571 -8.46 -16.74 6.07
C GLU A 571 -9.68 -15.82 5.92
N CYS A 572 -9.93 -15.32 4.70
CA CYS A 572 -11.12 -14.49 4.45
C CYS A 572 -12.43 -15.28 4.63
N LEU A 573 -12.43 -16.56 4.27
CA LEU A 573 -13.58 -17.42 4.50
C LEU A 573 -13.84 -17.58 6.01
N GLU A 574 -12.81 -17.87 6.82
CA GLU A 574 -12.93 -18.00 8.27
C GLU A 574 -13.44 -16.71 8.93
N ASP A 575 -12.90 -15.55 8.53
CA ASP A 575 -13.36 -14.23 9.00
C ASP A 575 -14.85 -14.00 8.73
N LEU A 576 -15.31 -14.32 7.51
CA LEU A 576 -16.70 -14.15 7.12
C LEU A 576 -17.62 -15.18 7.79
N MET A 577 -17.14 -16.39 8.07
CA MET A 577 -17.87 -17.38 8.84
C MET A 577 -17.99 -16.97 10.32
N ALA A 578 -16.96 -16.34 10.88
CA ALA A 578 -17.04 -15.73 12.20
C ALA A 578 -18.02 -14.55 12.24
N PHE A 579 -18.05 -13.72 11.18
CA PHE A 579 -19.04 -12.65 11.02
C PHE A 579 -20.47 -13.21 10.96
N LYS A 580 -20.71 -14.27 10.17
CA LYS A 580 -21.97 -15.01 10.13
C LYS A 580 -22.38 -15.54 11.50
N ALA A 581 -21.46 -16.16 12.25
CA ALA A 581 -21.76 -16.68 13.59
C ALA A 581 -22.18 -15.57 14.57
N ARG A 582 -21.57 -14.38 14.50
CA ARG A 582 -21.96 -13.21 15.30
C ARG A 582 -23.37 -12.72 14.97
N LEU A 583 -23.76 -12.74 13.68
CA LEU A 583 -25.11 -12.37 13.25
C LEU A 583 -26.15 -13.37 13.78
N LEU A 584 -25.90 -14.67 13.63
CA LEU A 584 -26.79 -15.72 14.14
C LEU A 584 -26.98 -15.61 15.65
N ARG A 585 -25.89 -15.39 16.40
CA ARG A 585 -25.95 -15.21 17.86
C ARG A 585 -26.77 -13.97 18.24
N GLN A 586 -26.65 -12.87 17.50
CA GLN A 586 -27.45 -11.68 17.77
C GLN A 586 -28.95 -11.92 17.53
N ALA A 587 -29.29 -12.64 16.45
CA ALA A 587 -30.67 -13.00 16.14
C ALA A 587 -31.27 -13.97 17.19
N GLU A 588 -30.47 -14.91 17.69
CA GLU A 588 -30.86 -15.84 18.76
C GLU A 588 -31.14 -15.12 20.08
N LEU A 589 -30.23 -14.26 20.55
CA LEU A 589 -30.40 -13.50 21.80
C LEU A 589 -31.70 -12.69 21.82
N PHE A 590 -32.09 -12.13 20.68
CA PHE A 590 -33.33 -11.37 20.57
C PHE A 590 -34.57 -12.26 20.63
N ARG A 591 -34.57 -13.43 19.96
CA ARG A 591 -35.68 -14.39 20.05
C ARG A 591 -35.90 -14.88 21.48
N SER A 592 -34.82 -15.28 22.17
CA SER A 592 -34.93 -15.71 23.57
C SER A 592 -35.36 -14.59 24.52
N GLY A 593 -35.02 -13.33 24.21
CA GLY A 593 -35.52 -12.17 24.97
C GLY A 593 -37.02 -11.94 24.80
N LEU A 594 -37.55 -12.11 23.58
CA LEU A 594 -38.99 -12.01 23.31
C LEU A 594 -39.81 -13.13 23.98
N GLU A 595 -39.25 -14.33 24.09
CA GLU A 595 -39.88 -15.46 24.79
C GLU A 595 -39.99 -15.26 26.31
N LEU A 596 -39.15 -14.40 26.90
CA LEU A 596 -39.20 -14.07 28.33
C LEU A 596 -40.21 -12.96 28.67
N ASP A 597 -40.52 -12.08 27.73
CA ASP A 597 -41.44 -10.94 27.90
C ASP A 597 -42.88 -11.21 27.38
N GLY A 598 -43.11 -12.33 26.68
CA GLY A 598 -44.42 -12.74 26.15
C GLY A 598 -45.10 -13.85 26.97
N GLU A 599 -46.44 -13.86 27.01
CA GLU A 599 -47.17 -15.02 27.54
C GLU A 599 -46.88 -16.27 26.70
N PRO A 600 -46.69 -17.45 27.32
CA PRO A 600 -46.40 -18.69 26.60
C PRO A 600 -47.56 -19.04 25.68
N LEU A 601 -47.33 -18.97 24.37
CA LEU A 601 -48.25 -19.49 23.37
C LEU A 601 -48.43 -21.00 23.57
N PRO A 602 -49.63 -21.57 23.30
CA PRO A 602 -49.85 -23.00 23.44
C PRO A 602 -48.89 -23.78 22.53
N ASP A 603 -48.04 -24.62 23.14
CA ASP A 603 -47.11 -25.49 22.43
C ASP A 603 -47.88 -26.66 21.78
N ASP A 604 -48.33 -26.46 20.54
CA ASP A 604 -48.98 -27.51 19.72
C ASP A 604 -47.94 -28.43 19.04
N GLY A 605 -46.72 -28.52 19.60
CA GLY A 605 -45.62 -29.37 19.14
C GLY A 605 -45.13 -29.07 17.71
N THR A 606 -45.46 -27.89 17.16
CA THR A 606 -45.19 -27.52 15.76
C THR A 606 -44.14 -26.42 15.68
N LEU A 607 -42.95 -26.77 15.20
CA LEU A 607 -41.81 -25.88 14.96
C LEU A 607 -41.85 -25.36 13.52
N TYR A 608 -41.73 -24.05 13.30
CA TYR A 608 -41.60 -23.48 11.96
C TYR A 608 -40.13 -23.22 11.60
N LEU A 609 -39.66 -23.89 10.56
CA LEU A 609 -38.30 -23.75 10.02
C LEU A 609 -38.36 -23.08 8.65
N ASN A 610 -37.58 -22.04 8.45
CA ASN A 610 -37.50 -21.34 7.17
C ASN A 610 -36.33 -21.90 6.35
N PHE A 611 -36.58 -22.30 5.11
CA PHE A 611 -35.55 -22.80 4.19
C PHE A 611 -35.34 -21.85 3.02
N ILE A 612 -34.09 -21.65 2.60
CA ILE A 612 -33.76 -20.92 1.38
C ILE A 612 -33.95 -21.86 0.19
N GLU A 613 -34.90 -21.54 -0.68
CA GLU A 613 -35.09 -22.17 -1.99
C GLU A 613 -34.59 -21.22 -3.09
N ILE A 614 -34.13 -21.77 -4.22
CA ILE A 614 -33.61 -20.99 -5.37
C ILE A 614 -34.48 -21.25 -6.59
N GLU A 615 -34.89 -20.18 -7.26
CA GLU A 615 -35.57 -20.23 -8.55
C GLU A 615 -34.60 -20.50 -9.72
N HIS A 616 -35.15 -20.81 -10.90
CA HIS A 616 -34.36 -21.07 -12.12
C HIS A 616 -33.47 -19.89 -12.55
N ASN A 617 -33.82 -18.66 -12.16
CA ASN A 617 -33.06 -17.44 -12.41
C ASN A 617 -31.94 -17.19 -11.37
N GLY A 618 -31.76 -18.10 -10.39
CA GLY A 618 -30.79 -17.96 -9.30
C GLY A 618 -31.27 -17.11 -8.11
N HIS A 619 -32.50 -16.59 -8.16
CA HIS A 619 -33.07 -15.77 -7.10
C HIS A 619 -33.59 -16.65 -5.96
N GLY A 620 -33.10 -16.39 -4.74
CA GLY A 620 -33.51 -17.09 -3.53
C GLY A 620 -34.71 -16.44 -2.86
N PHE A 621 -35.50 -17.26 -2.16
CA PHE A 621 -36.55 -16.83 -1.24
C PHE A 621 -36.63 -17.75 -0.02
N SER A 622 -37.15 -17.22 1.08
CA SER A 622 -37.36 -17.97 2.32
C SER A 622 -38.73 -18.67 2.30
N ARG A 623 -38.76 -19.99 2.52
CA ARG A 623 -39.96 -20.80 2.58
C ARG A 623 -40.16 -21.40 3.98
N PRO A 624 -41.26 -21.09 4.68
CA PRO A 624 -41.58 -21.70 5.96
C PRO A 624 -42.05 -23.15 5.79
N ILE A 625 -41.54 -24.05 6.62
CA ILE A 625 -41.93 -25.46 6.72
C ILE A 625 -42.30 -25.76 8.17
N ALA A 626 -43.51 -26.27 8.38
CA ALA A 626 -43.97 -26.72 9.69
C ALA A 626 -43.44 -28.15 9.96
N VAL A 627 -42.71 -28.32 11.06
CA VAL A 627 -42.20 -29.60 11.55
C VAL A 627 -42.90 -29.93 12.85
N ARG A 628 -43.62 -31.06 12.89
CA ARG A 628 -44.18 -31.56 14.14
C ARG A 628 -43.11 -32.35 14.89
N VAL A 629 -42.77 -31.92 16.09
CA VAL A 629 -41.89 -32.65 17.00
C VAL A 629 -42.76 -33.70 17.70
N GLY A 630 -42.64 -34.94 17.26
CA GLY A 630 -43.31 -36.07 17.95
C GLY A 630 -42.71 -36.23 19.35
N ILE A 631 -43.58 -36.23 20.36
CA ILE A 631 -43.22 -36.55 21.76
C ILE A 631 -42.83 -38.03 21.87
#